data_AF-A0A6M3LNB3-F1
#
_entry.id   AF-A0A6M3LNB3-F1
#
_cell.length_a   1.000
_cell.length_b   1.000
_cell.length_c   1.000
_cell.angle_alpha   90.00
_cell.angle_beta   90.00
_cell.angle_gamma   90.00
#
_symmetry.space_group_name_H-M   'P 1'
#
loop_
_entity.id
_entity.type
_entity.pdbx_description
1 polymer ?
#
loop_
_entity_poly.entity_id
_entity_poly.type
_entity_poly.pdbx_seq_one_letter_code
_entity_poly.pdbx_strand_id
1 'polypeptide(L)' 'MSDRRIEIVRMISEDMEKDAKNFDGKPFDGRTVAEYFGNQGAAISALADILKSMLEQEKGKWHD' A
#
# COMPACT_ATOMS: atom_id res chain seq x y z
N MET A 1 6.35 -20.12 8.90
CA MET A 1 6.48 -19.22 7.74
C MET A 1 5.80 -17.91 8.09
N SER A 2 6.49 -16.79 7.89
CA SER A 2 5.90 -15.44 8.01
C SER A 2 4.70 -15.34 7.06
N ASP A 3 3.57 -14.77 7.50
CA ASP A 3 2.45 -14.50 6.61
C ASP A 3 2.93 -13.50 5.56
N ARG A 4 3.01 -13.92 4.30
CA ARG A 4 3.47 -13.09 3.17
C ARG A 4 2.76 -11.74 3.11
N ARG A 5 1.51 -11.65 3.59
CA ARG A 5 0.77 -10.38 3.66
C ARG A 5 1.39 -9.38 4.63
N ILE A 6 1.96 -9.84 5.75
CA ILE A 6 2.68 -8.97 6.70
C ILE A 6 3.91 -8.35 6.03
N GLU A 7 4.65 -9.16 5.26
CA GLU A 7 5.80 -8.66 4.50
C GLU A 7 5.40 -7.62 3.46
N ILE A 8 4.32 -7.85 2.73
CA ILE A 8 3.81 -6.90 1.74
C ILE A 8 3.36 -5.60 2.42
N VAL A 9 2.62 -5.67 3.53
CA VAL A 9 2.20 -4.47 4.28
C VAL A 9 3.42 -3.68 4.79
N ARG A 10 4.48 -4.36 5.25
CA ARG A 10 5.73 -3.71 5.64
C ARG A 10 6.39 -2.99 4.46
N MET A 11 6.48 -3.64 3.30
CA MET A 11 7.04 -3.02 2.08
C MET A 11 6.25 -1.78 1.66
N ILE A 12 4.91 -1.84 1.70
CA ILE A 12 4.05 -0.68 1.39
C ILE A 12 4.36 0.48 2.35
N SER A 13 4.51 0.19 3.65
CA SER A 13 4.85 1.21 4.65
C SER A 13 6.22 1.85 4.37
N GLU A 14 7.23 1.05 4.06
CA GLU A 14 8.59 1.52 3.75
C GLU A 14 8.61 2.40 2.49
N ASP A 15 7.88 1.99 1.44
CA ASP A 15 7.77 2.76 0.19
C ASP A 15 7.05 4.09 0.43
N MET A 16 5.98 4.12 1.23
CA MET A 16 5.27 5.36 1.52
C MET A 16 6.08 6.35 2.34
N GLU A 17 6.87 5.86 3.30
CA GLU A 17 7.82 6.72 4.04
C GLU A 17 8.88 7.30 3.10
N LYS A 18 9.42 6.48 2.20
CA LYS A 18 10.40 6.91 1.21
C LYS A 18 9.81 7.94 0.24
N ASP A 19 8.58 7.73 -0.22
CA ASP A 19 7.90 8.66 -1.11
C ASP A 19 7.62 10.00 -0.44
N ALA A 20 7.22 10.00 0.83
CA ALA A 20 7.05 11.23 1.60
C ALA A 20 8.37 12.00 1.73
N LYS A 21 9.48 11.30 2.04
CA LYS A 21 10.82 11.92 2.10
C LYS A 21 11.29 12.42 0.74
N ASN A 22 10.98 11.71 -0.34
CA ASN A 22 11.33 12.11 -1.70
C ASN A 22 10.49 13.30 -2.18
N PHE A 23 9.26 13.42 -1.70
CA PHE A 23 8.37 14.55 -2.01
C PHE A 23 8.80 15.80 -1.24
N ASP A 24 9.26 15.65 0.00
CA ASP A 24 9.75 16.76 0.81
C ASP A 24 10.93 17.48 0.13
N GLY A 25 10.86 18.81 0.08
CA GLY A 25 11.85 19.66 -0.59
C GLY A 25 11.79 19.68 -2.13
N LYS A 26 10.93 18.90 -2.79
CA LYS A 26 10.72 19.03 -4.25
C LYS A 26 9.84 20.25 -4.59
N PRO A 27 9.96 20.80 -5.81
CA PRO A 27 9.07 21.86 -6.29
C PRO A 27 7.60 21.43 -6.25
N PHE A 28 6.75 22.32 -5.74
CA PHE A 28 5.31 22.10 -5.75
C PHE A 28 4.72 22.41 -7.12
N ASP A 29 4.87 21.45 -8.04
CA ASP A 29 4.31 21.51 -9.38
C ASP A 29 3.39 20.31 -9.68
N GLY A 30 2.63 20.41 -10.76
CA GLY A 30 1.65 19.38 -11.12
C GLY A 30 2.28 18.01 -11.38
N ARG A 31 3.53 17.93 -11.83
CA ARG A 31 4.22 16.66 -12.06
C ARG A 31 4.57 15.99 -10.74
N THR A 32 5.19 16.74 -9.84
CA THR A 32 5.61 16.27 -8.51
C THR A 32 4.40 15.83 -7.69
N VAL A 33 3.31 16.61 -7.74
CA VAL A 33 2.04 16.26 -7.08
C VAL A 33 1.43 14.99 -7.71
N ALA A 34 1.35 14.90 -9.03
CA ALA A 34 0.79 13.73 -9.70
C ALA A 34 1.57 12.44 -9.40
N GLU A 35 2.90 12.51 -9.34
CA GLU A 35 3.75 11.37 -8.96
C GLU A 35 3.46 10.92 -7.53
N TYR A 36 3.44 11.84 -6.57
CA TYR A 36 3.20 11.51 -5.15
C TYR A 36 1.81 10.90 -4.92
N PHE A 37 0.76 11.51 -5.46
CA PHE A 37 -0.59 10.96 -5.37
C PHE A 37 -0.77 9.67 -6.16
N GLY A 38 -0.06 9.50 -7.28
CA GLY A 38 -0.03 8.25 -8.04
C GLY A 38 0.52 7.09 -7.20
N ASN A 39 1.65 7.32 -6.51
CA ASN A 39 2.22 6.32 -5.60
C ASN A 39 1.29 6.01 -4.42
N GLN A 40 0.65 7.03 -3.83
CA GLN A 40 -0.35 6.82 -2.77
C GLN A 40 -1.54 5.99 -3.27
N GLY A 41 -2.04 6.25 -4.48
CA GLY A 41 -3.12 5.48 -5.09
C GLY A 41 -2.76 4.01 -5.27
N ALA A 42 -1.54 3.72 -5.72
CA ALA A 42 -1.03 2.35 -5.86
C ALA A 42 -0.94 1.64 -4.50
N ALA A 43 -0.43 2.32 -3.47
CA ALA A 43 -0.34 1.78 -2.11
C ALA A 43 -1.74 1.45 -1.54
N ILE A 44 -2.72 2.35 -1.71
CA ILE A 44 -4.10 2.12 -1.27
C ILE A 44 -4.72 0.91 -1.98
N SER A 45 -4.52 0.77 -3.29
CA SER A 45 -5.02 -0.38 -4.05
C SER A 45 -4.44 -1.69 -3.50
N ALA A 46 -3.13 -1.72 -3.26
CA ALA A 46 -2.47 -2.92 -2.72
C ALA A 46 -2.98 -3.28 -1.32
N LEU A 47 -3.19 -2.29 -0.44
CA LEU A 47 -3.79 -2.51 0.89
C LEU A 47 -5.22 -3.06 0.79
N ALA A 48 -6.03 -2.53 -0.13
CA ALA A 48 -7.40 -2.99 -0.35
C ALA A 48 -7.43 -4.47 -0.79
N ASP A 49 -6.54 -4.89 -1.68
CA ASP A 49 -6.43 -6.28 -2.13
C ASP A 49 -6.03 -7.22 -0.98
N ILE A 50 -5.11 -6.79 -0.11
CA ILE A 50 -4.72 -7.56 1.08
C ILE A 50 -5.91 -7.72 2.02
N LEU A 51 -6.62 -6.63 2.32
CA LEU A 51 -7.82 -6.67 3.18
C LEU A 51 -8.89 -7.58 2.59
N LYS A 52 -9.14 -7.49 1.28
CA LYS A 52 -10.05 -8.39 0.58
C LYS A 52 -9.64 -9.86 0.75
N SER A 53 -8.36 -10.17 0.59
CA SER A 53 -7.85 -11.54 0.77
C SER A 53 -8.04 -12.08 2.19
N MET A 54 -7.96 -11.21 3.21
CA MET A 54 -8.19 -11.59 4.61
C MET A 54 -9.68 -11.93 4.83
N LEU A 55 -10.58 -11.10 4.31
CA LEU A 55 -12.03 -11.29 4.42
C LEU A 55 -12.50 -12.54 3.66
N GLU A 56 -11.93 -12.83 2.49
CA GLU A 56 -12.25 -14.03 1.72
C GLU A 56 -11.79 -15.32 2.41
N GLN A 57 -10.59 -15.31 3.01
CA GLN A 57 -10.13 -16.43 3.84
C GLN A 57 -11.00 -16.66 5.07
N GLU A 58 -11.48 -15.58 5.69
CA GLU A 58 -12.39 -15.69 6.83
C GLU A 58 -13.72 -16.31 6.40
N LYS A 59 -14.35 -15.82 5.31
CA LYS A 59 -15.58 -16.43 4.75
C LYS A 59 -15.44 -17.91 4.44
N GLY A 60 -14.30 -18.35 3.91
CA GLY A 60 -14.03 -19.77 3.66
C GLY A 60 -14.06 -20.62 4.92
N LYS A 61 -13.58 -20.09 6.06
CA LYS A 61 -13.56 -20.81 7.36
C LYS A 61 -14.93 -20.96 8.03
N TRP A 62 -15.94 -20.19 7.61
CA TRP A 62 -17.30 -20.30 8.14
C TRP A 62 -18.16 -21.32 7.37
N HIS A 63 -17.68 -21.81 6.22
CA HIS A 63 -18.38 -22.76 5.35
C HIS A 63 -17.79 -24.19 5.38
N ASP A 64 -16.74 -24.41 6.17
CA ASP A 64 -16.12 -25.72 6.45
C ASP A 64 -16.50 -26.25 7.86
#